data_AF-A0A955Y6S7-F1
#
_entry.id   AF-A0A955Y6S7-F1
#
_cell.length_a   1.000
_cell.length_b   1.000
_cell.length_c   1.000
_cell.angle_alpha   90.00
_cell.angle_beta   90.00
_cell.angle_gamma   90.00
#
_symmetry.space_group_name_H-M   'P 1'
#
loop_
_entity.id
_entity.type
_entity.pdbx_description
1 polymer ?
#
loop_
_entity_poly.entity_id
_entity_poly.type
_entity_poly.pdbx_seq_one_letter_code
_entity_poly.pdbx_strand_id
1 'polypeptide(L)'
;ELHPVLGLLQMLVEPTDPVNYAPYWFREPLDWPGHAPSPILATSGTLDANTPYRGAIAMAGAAGLPPIPTRASSMPAVDLRGLENTPSPASANATGYEGPLTAGFSQWYEGSHYVIFEEPRAAEMYRTFLRTAVDGQPVIDLPTDEPEWAQ
;
A
#
# COMPACT_ATOMS: atom_id res chain seq x y z
N GLU A 1 -18.17 -7.85 -27.53
CA GLU A 1 -18.71 -9.06 -26.88
C GLU A 1 -17.56 -9.97 -26.51
N LEU A 2 -17.55 -10.48 -25.27
CA LEU A 2 -16.45 -11.22 -24.66
C LEU A 2 -16.13 -12.50 -25.44
N HIS A 3 -15.03 -12.48 -26.22
CA HIS A 3 -14.47 -13.70 -26.78
C HIS A 3 -13.99 -14.58 -25.60
N PRO A 4 -14.39 -15.86 -25.49
CA PRO A 4 -14.10 -16.70 -24.32
C PRO A 4 -12.62 -16.77 -23.92
N VAL A 5 -11.73 -16.68 -24.91
CA VAL A 5 -10.26 -16.59 -24.69
C VAL A 5 -9.86 -15.29 -23.98
N LEU A 6 -10.49 -14.16 -24.30
CA LEU A 6 -10.24 -12.89 -23.61
C LEU A 6 -10.70 -12.98 -22.14
N GLY A 7 -11.83 -13.64 -21.87
CA GLY A 7 -12.28 -13.86 -20.50
C GLY A 7 -11.32 -14.74 -19.67
N LEU A 8 -10.74 -15.78 -20.28
CA LEU A 8 -9.71 -16.61 -19.65
C LEU A 8 -8.43 -15.82 -19.36
N LEU A 9 -7.97 -15.01 -20.33
CA LEU A 9 -6.81 -14.15 -20.16
C LEU A 9 -7.05 -13.09 -19.08
N GLN A 10 -8.24 -12.50 -19.04
CA GLN A 10 -8.62 -11.51 -18.04
C GLN A 10 -8.61 -12.10 -16.61
N MET A 11 -9.14 -13.32 -16.41
CA MET A 11 -9.07 -14.02 -15.12
C MET A 11 -7.63 -14.34 -14.67
N LEU A 12 -6.68 -14.48 -15.60
CA LEU A 12 -5.28 -14.71 -15.28
C LEU A 12 -4.53 -13.41 -15.00
N VAL A 13 -4.76 -12.39 -15.82
CA VAL A 13 -3.98 -11.15 -15.83
C VAL A 13 -4.41 -10.22 -14.69
N GLU A 14 -5.72 -10.01 -14.48
CA GLU A 14 -6.22 -9.05 -13.48
C GLU A 14 -5.72 -9.31 -12.05
N PRO A 15 -5.67 -10.55 -11.53
CA PRO A 15 -5.14 -10.80 -10.19
C PRO A 15 -3.62 -10.55 -10.08
N THR A 16 -2.89 -10.60 -11.20
CA THR A 16 -1.42 -10.46 -11.24
C THR A 16 -0.95 -9.05 -11.56
N ASP A 17 -1.80 -8.22 -12.15
CA ASP A 17 -1.46 -6.86 -12.55
C ASP A 17 -0.86 -6.02 -11.42
N PRO A 18 -1.45 -5.97 -10.19
CA PRO A 18 -0.85 -5.21 -9.11
C PRO A 18 0.57 -5.67 -8.78
N VAL A 19 0.87 -6.97 -8.88
CA VAL A 19 2.21 -7.51 -8.57
C VAL A 19 3.22 -7.16 -9.67
N ASN A 20 2.78 -7.13 -10.93
CA ASN A 20 3.64 -6.81 -12.07
C ASN A 20 3.97 -5.32 -12.18
N TYR A 21 3.04 -4.44 -11.81
CA TYR A 21 3.23 -2.99 -11.94
C TYR A 21 3.70 -2.30 -10.67
N ALA A 22 3.47 -2.90 -9.49
CA ALA A 22 3.92 -2.37 -8.20
C ALA A 22 5.42 -2.00 -8.13
N PRO A 23 6.36 -2.77 -8.69
CA PRO A 23 7.78 -2.39 -8.71
C PRO A 23 8.03 -1.00 -9.34
N TYR A 24 7.21 -0.61 -10.31
CA TYR A 24 7.39 0.65 -11.03
C TYR A 24 6.83 1.87 -10.29
N TRP A 25 6.10 1.70 -9.18
CA TRP A 25 5.59 2.86 -8.43
C TRP A 25 6.69 3.78 -7.93
N PHE A 26 7.84 3.20 -7.57
CA PHE A 26 9.01 3.98 -7.19
C PHE A 26 10.36 3.26 -7.22
N ARG A 27 10.40 1.91 -7.27
CA ARG A 27 11.66 1.16 -7.19
C ARG A 27 12.36 1.03 -8.52
N GLU A 28 11.59 0.78 -9.57
CA GLU A 28 12.10 0.53 -10.92
C GLU A 28 11.61 1.65 -11.86
N PRO A 29 12.50 2.20 -12.70
CA PRO A 29 12.08 3.15 -13.72
C PRO A 29 11.33 2.43 -14.84
N LEU A 30 10.34 3.11 -15.43
CA LEU A 30 9.77 2.76 -16.73
C LEU A 30 10.26 3.75 -17.79
N ASP A 31 10.52 3.27 -19.00
CA ASP A 31 10.93 4.08 -20.15
C ASP A 31 9.75 4.85 -20.78
N TRP A 32 8.88 5.44 -19.95
CA TRP A 32 7.75 6.27 -20.39
C TRP A 32 8.03 7.74 -20.06
N PRO A 33 7.82 8.67 -21.01
CA PRO A 33 8.03 10.09 -20.76
C PRO A 33 7.22 10.59 -19.56
N GLY A 34 7.91 11.17 -18.57
CA GLY A 34 7.29 11.74 -17.38
C GLY A 34 7.03 10.76 -16.22
N HIS A 35 7.52 9.53 -16.31
CA HIS A 35 7.45 8.59 -15.19
C HIS A 35 8.40 9.00 -14.05
N ALA A 36 7.83 9.33 -12.89
CA ALA A 36 8.57 9.72 -11.68
C ALA A 36 8.11 8.87 -10.48
N PRO A 37 9.01 8.56 -9.53
CA PRO A 37 8.66 7.77 -8.36
C PRO A 37 7.66 8.52 -7.50
N SER A 38 6.62 7.82 -7.02
CA SER A 38 5.56 8.41 -6.21
C SER A 38 5.59 7.90 -4.77
N PRO A 39 5.28 8.74 -3.78
CA PRO A 39 5.00 8.27 -2.44
C PRO A 39 3.76 7.36 -2.40
N ILE A 40 3.80 6.29 -1.62
CA ILE A 40 2.74 5.26 -1.59
C ILE A 40 2.28 4.99 -0.16
N LEU A 41 0.98 5.08 0.08
CA LEU A 41 0.33 4.48 1.23
C LEU A 41 -0.70 3.46 0.72
N ALA A 42 -0.50 2.19 1.06
CA ALA A 42 -1.46 1.13 0.76
C ALA A 42 -2.06 0.58 2.06
N THR A 43 -3.36 0.30 2.05
CA THR A 43 -4.08 -0.29 3.19
C THR A 43 -4.74 -1.60 2.78
N SER A 44 -4.92 -2.52 3.72
CA SER A 44 -5.59 -3.81 3.49
C SER A 44 -6.26 -4.31 4.76
N GLY A 45 -7.46 -4.88 4.62
CA GLY A 45 -8.18 -5.56 5.70
C GLY A 45 -8.06 -7.08 5.59
N THR A 46 -7.94 -7.79 6.71
CA THR A 46 -7.81 -9.27 6.70
C THR A 46 -9.10 -10.01 6.34
N LEU A 47 -10.26 -9.35 6.36
CA LEU A 47 -11.56 -9.91 5.99
C LEU A 47 -12.07 -9.39 4.64
N ASP A 48 -11.24 -8.73 3.85
CA ASP A 48 -11.58 -8.33 2.49
C ASP A 48 -11.83 -9.56 1.59
N ALA A 49 -13.08 -9.72 1.15
CA ALA A 49 -13.51 -10.80 0.26
C ALA A 49 -13.33 -10.47 -1.23
N ASN A 50 -13.20 -9.18 -1.59
CA ASN A 50 -13.10 -8.70 -2.97
C ASN A 50 -11.65 -8.67 -3.44
N THR A 51 -10.75 -8.17 -2.59
CA THR A 51 -9.30 -8.16 -2.81
C THR A 51 -8.58 -8.81 -1.63
N PRO A 52 -8.55 -10.15 -1.56
CA PRO A 52 -8.00 -10.87 -0.41
C PRO A 52 -6.61 -10.39 -0.01
N TYR A 53 -6.39 -10.20 1.29
CA TYR A 53 -5.18 -9.61 1.85
C TYR A 53 -3.87 -10.27 1.40
N ARG A 54 -3.90 -11.55 1.01
CA ARG A 54 -2.73 -12.27 0.47
C ARG A 54 -2.23 -11.64 -0.83
N GLY A 55 -3.14 -11.19 -1.69
CA GLY A 55 -2.80 -10.45 -2.91
C GLY A 55 -2.20 -9.08 -2.57
N ALA A 56 -2.77 -8.38 -1.60
CA ALA A 56 -2.22 -7.11 -1.12
C ALA A 56 -0.80 -7.27 -0.52
N ILE A 57 -0.55 -8.35 0.24
CA ILE A 57 0.79 -8.68 0.74
C ILE A 57 1.77 -8.95 -0.40
N ALA A 58 1.36 -9.71 -1.42
CA ALA A 58 2.20 -9.99 -2.59
C ALA A 58 2.55 -8.71 -3.35
N MET A 59 1.56 -7.85 -3.57
CA MET A 59 1.75 -6.51 -4.15
C MET A 59 2.69 -5.67 -3.28
N ALA A 60 2.51 -5.62 -1.96
CA ALA A 60 3.36 -4.84 -1.06
C ALA A 60 4.80 -5.32 -1.11
N GLY A 61 5.04 -6.63 -1.14
CA GLY A 61 6.37 -7.21 -1.33
C GLY A 61 6.96 -6.89 -2.71
N ALA A 62 6.16 -6.86 -3.78
CA ALA A 62 6.62 -6.50 -5.12
C ALA A 62 7.00 -5.01 -5.24
N ALA A 63 6.15 -4.11 -4.72
CA ALA A 63 6.43 -2.67 -4.63
C ALA A 63 7.54 -2.34 -3.63
N GLY A 64 7.91 -3.27 -2.74
CA GLY A 64 8.85 -3.00 -1.66
C GLY A 64 8.30 -2.04 -0.61
N LEU A 65 7.01 -2.11 -0.32
CA LEU A 65 6.37 -1.31 0.72
C LEU A 65 6.69 -1.90 2.10
N PRO A 66 7.37 -1.16 2.99
CA PRO A 66 7.59 -1.62 4.35
C PRO A 66 6.25 -1.61 5.12
N PRO A 67 6.01 -2.56 6.03
CA PRO A 67 4.84 -2.52 6.91
C PRO A 67 4.88 -1.31 7.85
N ILE A 68 3.77 -0.57 7.98
CA ILE A 68 3.66 0.60 8.87
C ILE A 68 2.32 0.62 9.62
N PRO A 69 2.36 0.83 10.93
CA PRO A 69 3.06 -0.04 11.88
C PRO A 69 2.27 -1.35 12.13
N THR A 70 1.08 -1.49 11.52
CA THR A 70 0.15 -2.59 11.75
C THR A 70 0.45 -3.77 10.84
N ARG A 71 0.69 -4.92 11.48
CA ARG A 71 0.98 -6.19 10.82
C ARG A 71 0.02 -7.27 11.33
N ALA A 72 -1.22 -7.23 10.85
CA ALA A 72 -2.31 -8.08 11.33
C ALA A 72 -2.14 -9.59 11.03
N SER A 73 -1.26 -9.95 10.10
CA SER A 73 -0.98 -11.33 9.71
C SER A 73 0.47 -11.52 9.28
N SER A 74 0.88 -12.78 9.07
CA SER A 74 2.16 -13.09 8.43
C SER A 74 2.22 -12.47 7.02
N MET A 75 3.36 -11.89 6.63
CA MET A 75 3.54 -11.28 5.30
C MET A 75 4.73 -11.87 4.55
N PRO A 76 4.63 -13.12 4.03
CA PRO A 76 5.78 -13.81 3.45
C PRO A 76 6.49 -13.08 2.32
N ALA A 77 5.75 -12.39 1.44
CA ALA A 77 6.35 -11.65 0.32
C ALA A 77 7.18 -10.43 0.81
N VAL A 78 6.75 -9.80 1.90
CA VAL A 78 7.47 -8.71 2.56
C VAL A 78 8.70 -9.26 3.29
N ASP A 79 8.54 -10.38 4.02
CA ASP A 79 9.63 -11.05 4.74
C ASP A 79 10.74 -11.54 3.80
N LEU A 80 10.36 -12.15 2.67
CA LEU A 80 11.30 -12.61 1.64
C LEU A 80 12.12 -11.46 1.04
N ARG A 81 11.60 -10.24 1.07
CA ARG A 81 12.30 -9.03 0.61
C ARG A 81 13.16 -8.38 1.69
N GLY A 82 13.14 -8.91 2.91
CA GLY A 82 13.86 -8.33 4.05
C GLY A 82 13.33 -6.96 4.48
N LEU A 83 12.05 -6.66 4.23
CA LEU A 83 11.43 -5.40 4.60
C LEU A 83 11.01 -5.45 6.07
N GLU A 84 11.59 -4.58 6.88
CA GLU A 84 11.29 -4.48 8.30
C GLU A 84 10.07 -3.59 8.56
N ASN A 85 9.42 -3.82 9.71
CA ASN A 85 8.33 -2.96 10.16
C ASN A 85 8.89 -1.57 10.46
N THR A 86 8.35 -0.55 9.79
CA THR A 86 8.78 0.83 9.98
C THR A 86 7.92 1.48 11.08
N PRO A 87 8.54 2.13 12.10
CA PRO A 87 7.80 2.86 13.12
C PRO A 87 6.96 3.99 12.53
N SER A 88 5.90 4.35 13.25
CA SER A 88 5.09 5.54 12.94
C SER A 88 5.47 6.69 13.90
N PRO A 89 5.54 7.94 13.44
CA PRO A 89 5.33 8.41 12.07
C PRO A 89 6.48 8.07 11.13
N ALA A 90 6.18 7.80 9.86
CA ALA A 90 7.16 7.50 8.82
C ALA A 90 7.14 8.57 7.72
N SER A 91 8.33 9.04 7.32
CA SER A 91 8.52 9.94 6.18
C SER A 91 9.90 9.73 5.57
N ALA A 92 10.03 9.87 4.25
CA ALA A 92 11.28 9.63 3.50
C ALA A 92 11.94 8.28 3.86
N ASN A 93 11.12 7.27 4.18
CA ASN A 93 11.53 6.00 4.77
C ASN A 93 11.86 4.92 3.73
N ALA A 94 11.63 5.19 2.44
CA ALA A 94 11.95 4.30 1.34
C ALA A 94 12.86 4.99 0.32
N THR A 95 13.62 4.17 -0.43
CA THR A 95 14.49 4.64 -1.51
C THR A 95 13.85 4.35 -2.85
N GLY A 96 13.48 5.40 -3.59
CA GLY A 96 13.09 5.31 -4.99
C GLY A 96 14.26 5.54 -5.95
N TYR A 97 14.03 5.29 -7.24
CA TYR A 97 15.09 5.38 -8.26
C TYR A 97 15.58 6.81 -8.55
N GLU A 98 14.87 7.85 -8.10
CA GLU A 98 15.31 9.27 -8.17
C GLU A 98 15.66 9.88 -6.81
N GLY A 99 15.43 9.17 -5.70
CA GLY A 99 15.65 9.70 -4.36
C GLY A 99 14.75 9.09 -3.28
N PRO A 100 14.91 9.54 -2.02
CA PRO A 100 14.08 9.08 -0.91
C PRO A 100 12.64 9.58 -1.03
N LEU A 101 11.69 8.78 -0.55
CA LEU A 101 10.25 9.07 -0.54
C LEU A 101 9.55 8.34 0.60
N THR A 102 8.29 8.67 0.82
CA THR A 102 7.45 8.00 1.84
C THR A 102 6.70 6.83 1.23
N ALA A 103 6.91 5.62 1.75
CA ALA A 103 6.20 4.42 1.30
C ALA A 103 5.79 3.53 2.47
N GLY A 104 4.60 2.92 2.41
CA GLY A 104 4.12 2.03 3.47
C GLY A 104 2.95 1.16 3.10
N PHE A 105 2.87 0.01 3.77
CA PHE A 105 1.74 -0.91 3.73
C PHE A 105 1.18 -1.11 5.14
N SER A 106 -0.11 -0.81 5.34
CA SER A 106 -0.76 -0.92 6.64
C SER A 106 -1.88 -1.96 6.56
N GLN A 107 -1.76 -3.04 7.34
CA GLN A 107 -2.76 -4.10 7.36
C GLN A 107 -3.56 -4.10 8.66
N TRP A 108 -4.88 -4.22 8.54
CA TRP A 108 -5.82 -4.07 9.63
C TRP A 108 -6.51 -5.40 9.92
N TYR A 109 -6.42 -5.84 11.17
CA TYR A 109 -7.07 -7.07 11.64
C TYR A 109 -8.58 -6.89 11.61
N GLU A 110 -9.30 -7.88 11.11
CA GLU A 110 -10.76 -7.85 10.90
C GLU A 110 -11.30 -6.75 9.96
N GLY A 111 -10.42 -5.90 9.42
CA GLY A 111 -10.81 -4.89 8.43
C GLY A 111 -11.37 -5.50 7.14
N SER A 112 -12.31 -4.79 6.52
CA SER A 112 -12.95 -5.20 5.27
C SER A 112 -12.22 -4.64 4.03
N HIS A 113 -12.90 -4.62 2.89
CA HIS A 113 -12.48 -3.89 1.68
C HIS A 113 -12.39 -2.36 1.89
N TYR A 114 -13.02 -1.82 2.92
CA TYR A 114 -13.24 -0.38 3.13
C TYR A 114 -12.55 0.17 4.39
N VAL A 115 -11.37 -0.37 4.76
CA VAL A 115 -10.64 -0.03 6.00
C VAL A 115 -10.63 1.47 6.32
N ILE A 116 -10.29 2.33 5.36
CA ILE A 116 -10.17 3.79 5.60
C ILE A 116 -11.51 4.49 5.90
N PHE A 117 -12.64 3.81 5.68
CA PHE A 117 -13.99 4.32 5.97
C PHE A 117 -14.56 3.74 7.26
N GLU A 118 -14.04 2.60 7.71
CA GLU A 118 -14.55 1.84 8.85
C GLU A 118 -13.66 1.98 10.10
N GLU A 119 -12.35 2.22 9.90
CA GLU A 119 -11.36 2.36 10.97
C GLU A 119 -10.93 3.83 11.11
N PRO A 120 -11.39 4.56 12.14
CA PRO A 120 -11.09 5.99 12.32
C PRO A 120 -9.60 6.33 12.29
N ARG A 121 -8.76 5.44 12.84
CA ARG A 121 -7.31 5.58 12.86
C ARG A 121 -6.69 5.40 11.47
N ALA A 122 -7.24 4.50 10.64
CA ALA A 122 -6.81 4.36 9.25
C ALA A 122 -7.23 5.58 8.42
N ALA A 123 -8.43 6.10 8.66
CA ALA A 123 -8.94 7.32 8.03
C ALA A 123 -8.04 8.52 8.35
N GLU A 124 -7.64 8.70 9.61
CA GLU A 124 -6.75 9.80 10.01
C GLU A 124 -5.33 9.66 9.43
N MET A 125 -4.79 8.44 9.39
CA MET A 125 -3.52 8.15 8.71
C MET A 125 -3.57 8.51 7.23
N TYR A 126 -4.65 8.15 6.53
CA TYR A 126 -4.88 8.51 5.13
C TYR A 126 -4.99 10.03 4.93
N ARG A 127 -5.76 10.71 5.80
CA ARG A 127 -5.90 12.18 5.76
C ARG A 127 -4.57 12.89 5.99
N THR A 128 -3.77 12.42 6.94
CA THR A 128 -2.45 12.99 7.23
C THR A 128 -1.49 12.80 6.06
N PHE A 129 -1.48 11.61 5.45
CA PHE A 129 -0.68 11.34 4.26
C PHE A 129 -1.02 12.29 3.12
N LEU A 130 -2.31 12.46 2.78
CA LEU A 130 -2.73 13.37 1.72
C LEU A 130 -2.45 14.85 2.04
N ARG A 131 -2.73 15.28 3.28
CA ARG A 131 -2.51 16.67 3.71
C ARG A 131 -1.05 17.06 3.59
N THR A 132 -0.16 16.20 4.08
CA THR A 132 1.30 16.45 4.05
C THR A 132 1.92 16.21 2.67
N ALA A 133 1.27 15.41 1.80
CA ALA A 133 1.69 15.27 0.41
C ALA A 133 1.62 16.59 -0.37
N VAL A 134 0.65 17.46 -0.05
CA VAL A 134 0.54 18.80 -0.64
C VAL A 134 1.78 19.66 -0.33
N ASP A 135 2.42 19.43 0.81
CA ASP A 135 3.65 20.12 1.22
C ASP A 135 4.92 19.50 0.61
N GLY A 136 4.78 18.48 -0.24
CA GLY A 136 5.88 17.82 -0.97
C GLY A 136 6.55 16.67 -0.23
N GLN A 137 6.20 16.42 1.05
CA GLN A 137 6.76 15.33 1.84
C GLN A 137 5.66 14.65 2.67
N PRO A 138 4.99 13.62 2.11
CA PRO A 138 3.94 12.90 2.82
C PRO A 138 4.46 12.23 4.10
N VAL A 139 3.57 12.09 5.07
CA VAL A 139 3.83 11.42 6.35
C VAL A 139 2.78 10.33 6.57
N ILE A 140 3.22 9.13 6.91
CA ILE A 140 2.36 8.03 7.36
C ILE A 140 2.37 8.04 8.89
N ASP A 141 1.33 8.61 9.47
CA ASP A 141 1.16 8.73 10.92
C ASP A 141 -0.06 7.93 11.38
N LEU A 142 0.17 6.88 12.16
CA LEU A 142 -0.88 6.11 12.80
C LEU A 142 -1.13 6.70 14.19
N PRO A 143 -2.26 7.39 14.42
CA PRO A 143 -2.54 7.98 15.72
C PRO A 143 -2.65 6.89 16.81
N THR A 144 -2.21 7.23 18.02
CA THR A 144 -2.31 6.37 19.21
C THR A 144 -3.74 6.19 19.66
N ASP A 145 -4.51 7.28 19.62
CA ASP A 145 -5.88 7.36 20.08
C ASP A 145 -6.86 7.48 18.89
N GLU A 146 -8.15 7.27 19.15
CA GLU A 146 -9.16 7.59 18.15
C GLU A 146 -9.23 9.11 17.94
N PRO A 147 -9.31 9.56 16.67
CA PRO A 147 -9.35 10.97 16.37
C PRO A 147 -10.66 11.61 16.85
N GLU A 148 -10.60 12.88 17.28
CA GLU A 148 -11.74 13.59 17.89
C GLU A 148 -13.02 13.60 17.04
N TRP A 149 -12.89 13.57 15.71
CA TRP A 149 -14.05 13.58 14.80
C TRP A 149 -14.83 12.26 14.77
N ALA A 150 -14.28 11.19 15.35
CA ALA A 150 -14.88 9.86 15.42
C ALA A 150 -15.50 9.53 16.79
N GLN A 151 -15.32 10.42 17.79
CA GLN A 151 -15.95 10.34 19.11
C GLN A 151 -17.34 10.99 19.09
#